data_AF-A0A8X6NI32-F1
#
_entry.id   AF-A0A8X6NI32-F1
#
_cell.length_a   1.000
_cell.length_b   1.000
_cell.length_c   1.000
_cell.angle_alpha   90.00
_cell.angle_beta   90.00
_cell.angle_gamma   90.00
#
_symmetry.space_group_name_H-M   'P 1'
#
loop_
_entity.id
_entity.type
_entity.pdbx_description
1 polymer ?
#
loop_
_entity_poly.entity_id
_entity_poly.type
_entity_poly.pdbx_seq_one_letter_code
_entity_poly.pdbx_strand_id
1 'polypeptide(L)'
;MANSAQESIQISDDEVFRRKLLMDGDGMGDERRLTLLLRSFANWCDNKYDSEEQIILGYEGLITSLENCELLMSKSHQAQLANKREIQNYEELECQIKRKIAEMQESILKKKEELKEAKKIREQKQKYDALAKIIIKLPDRKETEIKLKALNEEIEDLAESKKQLESKLETRHKELRVLLSAAASLKETLKEEESSTMME
;
A
#
# COMPACT_ATOMS: atom_id res chain seq x y z
N MET A 1 -8.09 21.65 62.78
CA MET A 1 -6.62 21.71 62.95
C MET A 1 -6.03 20.78 61.92
N ALA A 2 -5.22 21.34 61.02
CA ALA A 2 -4.69 20.65 59.85
C ALA A 2 -3.58 19.68 60.26
N ASN A 3 -3.76 18.40 59.98
CA ASN A 3 -2.66 17.44 60.02
C ASN A 3 -1.79 17.68 58.79
N SER A 4 -0.59 18.17 59.04
CA SER A 4 0.51 18.32 58.11
C SER A 4 0.79 16.97 57.42
N ALA A 5 0.52 16.90 56.12
CA ALA A 5 1.05 15.84 55.29
C ALA A 5 2.58 15.96 55.29
N GLN A 6 3.25 15.03 55.97
CA GLN A 6 4.66 14.75 55.70
C GLN A 6 4.71 14.14 54.29
N GLU A 7 4.96 14.98 53.30
CA GLU A 7 5.40 14.54 51.98
C GLU A 7 6.74 13.83 52.17
N SER A 8 6.69 12.51 52.29
CA SER A 8 7.87 11.67 52.10
C SER A 8 8.36 11.90 50.68
N ILE A 9 9.43 12.67 50.53
CA ILE A 9 10.17 12.79 49.28
C ILE A 9 10.71 11.40 48.95
N GLN A 10 9.95 10.61 48.20
CA GLN A 10 10.42 9.35 47.64
C GLN A 10 11.41 9.70 46.54
N ILE A 11 12.69 9.77 46.92
CA ILE A 11 13.81 9.83 45.98
C ILE A 11 13.71 8.55 45.14
N SER A 12 13.43 8.70 43.84
CA SER A 12 13.31 7.57 42.91
C SER A 12 14.62 6.76 42.92
N ASP A 13 14.55 5.44 42.80
CA ASP A 13 15.74 4.57 42.73
C ASP A 13 16.72 5.05 41.65
N ASP A 14 16.22 5.56 40.52
CA ASP A 14 17.03 6.20 39.47
C ASP A 14 17.83 7.41 39.95
N GLU A 15 17.25 8.19 40.86
CA GLU A 15 17.89 9.36 41.45
C GLU A 15 18.94 8.96 42.50
N VAL A 16 18.71 7.85 43.22
CA VAL A 16 19.69 7.22 44.11
C VAL A 16 20.84 6.62 43.29
N PHE A 17 20.56 5.91 42.20
CA PHE A 17 21.56 5.36 41.29
C PHE A 17 22.36 6.47 40.62
N ARG A 18 21.72 7.54 40.15
CA ARG A 18 22.39 8.70 39.56
C ARG A 18 23.28 9.41 40.57
N ARG A 19 22.81 9.64 41.81
CA ARG A 19 23.64 10.19 42.89
C ARG A 19 24.82 9.28 43.22
N LYS A 20 24.60 7.98 43.35
CA LYS A 20 25.67 7.02 43.67
C LYS A 20 26.70 6.92 42.54
N LEU A 21 26.26 6.92 41.29
CA LEU A 21 27.14 6.91 40.12
C LEU A 21 27.92 8.23 39.97
N LEU A 22 27.35 9.37 40.35
CA LEU A 22 28.07 10.65 40.39
C LEU A 22 29.09 10.72 41.55
N MET A 23 28.76 10.11 42.70
CA MET A 23 29.66 10.00 43.86
C MET A 23 30.82 9.03 43.60
N ASP A 24 30.55 7.85 43.02
CA ASP A 24 31.53 6.79 42.76
C ASP A 24 32.22 6.92 41.39
N GLY A 25 31.65 7.65 40.43
CA GLY A 25 32.08 7.65 39.02
C GLY A 25 33.21 8.62 38.66
N ASP A 26 33.50 9.61 39.49
CA ASP A 26 34.68 10.50 39.34
C ASP A 26 34.82 11.48 40.55
N GLY A 27 33.72 11.75 41.28
CA GLY A 27 33.63 12.88 42.21
C GLY A 27 34.40 12.75 43.54
N MET A 28 34.47 11.57 44.16
CA MET A 28 35.20 11.40 45.43
C MET A 28 36.70 11.16 45.25
N GLY A 29 37.15 10.78 44.04
CA GLY A 29 38.57 10.52 43.77
C GLY A 29 39.40 11.79 43.85
N ASP A 30 38.96 12.84 43.16
CA ASP A 30 39.67 14.10 43.07
C ASP A 30 39.63 14.89 44.38
N GLU A 31 38.47 14.96 45.05
CA GLU A 31 38.35 15.61 46.37
C GLU A 31 39.25 14.94 47.42
N ARG A 32 39.27 13.60 47.46
CA ARG A 32 40.16 12.84 48.34
C ARG A 32 41.63 13.11 48.04
N ARG A 33 42.00 13.22 46.77
CA ARG A 33 43.38 13.48 46.33
C ARG A 33 43.83 14.91 46.65
N LEU A 34 42.97 15.89 46.42
CA LEU A 34 43.20 17.27 46.84
C LEU A 34 43.37 17.37 48.36
N THR A 35 42.55 16.64 49.12
CA THR A 35 42.67 16.55 50.58
C THR A 35 44.00 15.92 51.01
N LEU A 36 44.46 14.89 50.30
CA LEU A 36 45.76 14.25 50.55
C LEU A 36 46.93 15.18 50.20
N LEU A 37 46.86 15.90 49.08
CA LEU A 37 47.85 16.90 48.68
C LEU A 37 47.94 18.02 49.73
N LEU A 38 46.80 18.56 50.17
CA LEU A 38 46.72 19.57 51.22
C LEU A 38 47.31 19.08 52.55
N ARG A 39 47.02 17.85 52.96
CA ARG A 39 47.57 17.25 54.17
C ARG A 39 49.09 17.01 54.04
N SER A 40 49.56 16.55 52.88
CA SER A 40 50.99 16.37 52.61
C SER A 40 51.73 17.70 52.61
N PHE A 41 51.13 18.74 52.05
CA PHE A 41 51.68 20.10 52.03
C PHE A 41 51.79 20.67 53.45
N ALA A 42 50.72 20.58 54.24
CA ALA A 42 50.73 21.03 55.63
C ALA A 42 51.79 20.29 56.48
N ASN A 43 51.92 18.97 56.31
CA ASN A 43 52.95 18.20 57.01
C ASN A 43 54.37 18.58 56.58
N TRP A 44 54.57 18.99 55.34
CA TRP A 44 55.85 19.48 54.84
C TRP A 44 56.19 20.87 55.38
N CYS A 45 55.21 21.77 55.49
CA CYS A 45 55.39 23.07 56.12
C CYS A 45 55.66 22.99 57.64
N ASP A 46 55.09 22.00 58.34
CA ASP A 46 55.29 21.78 59.78
C ASP A 46 56.69 21.23 60.13
N ASN A 47 57.57 21.03 59.14
CA ASN A 47 58.96 20.57 59.32
C ASN A 47 59.08 19.29 60.17
N LYS A 48 58.14 18.36 60.02
CA LYS A 48 58.14 17.06 60.72
C LYS A 48 59.20 16.07 60.20
N TYR A 49 60.19 16.55 59.45
CA TYR A 49 61.22 15.73 58.82
C TYR A 49 62.55 15.94 59.55
N ASP A 50 63.15 14.84 60.00
CA ASP A 50 64.36 14.85 60.82
C ASP A 50 65.65 14.97 59.98
N SER A 51 65.56 14.91 58.65
CA SER A 51 66.70 14.95 57.72
C SER A 51 66.42 15.79 56.46
N GLU A 52 67.46 16.46 55.95
CA GLU A 52 67.43 17.28 54.73
C GLU A 52 67.01 16.48 53.49
N GLU A 53 67.41 15.20 53.42
CA GLU A 53 67.00 14.28 52.35
C GLU A 53 65.48 14.00 52.35
N GLN A 54 64.86 13.94 53.53
CA GLN A 54 63.42 13.72 53.66
C GLN A 54 62.60 14.94 53.26
N ILE A 55 63.15 16.15 53.47
CA ILE A 55 62.53 17.40 53.05
C ILE A 55 62.49 17.50 51.51
N ILE A 56 63.60 17.12 50.85
CA ILE A 56 63.71 17.11 49.38
C ILE A 56 62.74 16.08 48.78
N LEU A 57 62.73 14.85 49.31
CA LEU A 57 61.80 13.80 48.86
C LEU A 57 60.33 14.18 49.08
N GLY A 58 60.02 14.86 50.19
CA GLY A 58 58.67 15.39 50.43
C GLY A 58 58.27 16.45 49.41
N TYR A 59 59.20 17.33 49.03
CA TYR A 59 58.98 18.36 48.02
C TYR A 59 58.77 17.78 46.61
N GLU A 60 59.59 16.81 46.18
CA GLU A 60 59.40 16.11 44.91
C GLU A 60 58.08 15.33 44.85
N GLY A 61 57.68 14.72 45.98
CA GLY A 61 56.38 14.06 46.12
C GLY A 61 55.21 15.04 45.99
N LEU A 62 55.34 16.25 46.53
CA LEU A 62 54.33 17.31 46.38
C LEU A 62 54.20 17.78 44.92
N ILE A 63 55.32 17.99 44.22
CA ILE A 63 55.31 18.35 42.79
C ILE A 63 54.61 17.25 41.98
N THR A 64 55.03 16.00 42.18
CA THR A 64 54.43 14.85 41.47
C THR A 64 52.93 14.74 41.76
N SER A 65 52.51 14.98 43.01
CA SER A 65 51.09 14.97 43.36
C SER A 65 50.31 16.13 42.73
N LEU A 66 50.93 17.30 42.57
CA LEU A 66 50.33 18.46 41.89
C LEU A 66 50.16 18.20 40.39
N GLU A 67 51.22 17.75 39.70
CA GLU A 67 51.18 17.37 38.28
C GLU A 67 50.09 16.34 37.98
N ASN A 68 49.95 15.36 38.87
CA ASN A 68 48.89 14.35 38.76
C ASN A 68 47.48 14.94 38.91
N CYS A 69 47.29 15.95 39.78
CA CYS A 69 46.00 16.63 39.91
C CYS A 69 45.67 17.45 38.65
N GLU A 70 46.66 18.16 38.09
CA GLU A 70 46.50 18.92 36.84
C GLU A 70 46.14 18.02 35.66
N LEU A 71 46.83 16.88 35.52
CA LEU A 71 46.55 15.90 34.47
C LEU A 71 45.10 15.39 34.54
N LEU A 72 44.60 15.11 35.74
CA LEU A 72 43.24 14.59 35.92
C LEU A 72 42.17 15.65 35.69
N MET A 73 42.42 16.88 36.13
CA MET A 73 41.54 18.00 35.82
C MET A 73 41.41 18.18 34.31
N SER A 74 42.54 18.11 33.58
CA SER A 74 42.55 18.16 32.12
C SER A 74 41.80 16.97 31.50
N LYS A 75 42.00 15.75 32.02
CA LYS A 75 41.26 14.55 31.58
C LYS A 75 39.75 14.69 31.78
N SER A 76 39.32 15.14 32.96
CA SER A 76 37.90 15.36 33.28
C SER A 76 37.30 16.42 32.37
N HIS A 77 38.02 17.53 32.11
CA HIS A 77 37.60 18.54 31.16
C HIS A 77 37.42 17.99 29.73
N GLN A 78 38.37 17.19 29.26
CA GLN A 78 38.26 16.54 27.93
C GLN A 78 37.10 15.54 27.87
N ALA A 79 36.87 14.77 28.93
CA ALA A 79 35.71 13.88 29.04
C ALA A 79 34.39 14.66 28.99
N GLN A 80 34.29 15.79 29.68
CA GLN A 80 33.12 16.68 29.59
C GLN A 80 32.89 17.20 28.17
N LEU A 81 33.96 17.60 27.46
CA LEU A 81 33.85 18.03 26.05
C LEU A 81 33.43 16.90 25.12
N ALA A 82 33.96 15.68 25.34
CA ALA A 82 33.55 14.49 24.60
C ALA A 82 32.08 14.17 24.83
N ASN A 83 31.63 14.14 26.09
CA ASN A 83 30.23 13.90 26.46
C ASN A 83 29.28 14.94 25.82
N LYS A 84 29.66 16.22 25.80
CA LYS A 84 28.87 17.26 25.12
C LYS A 84 28.72 16.98 23.63
N ARG A 85 29.80 16.56 22.95
CA ARG A 85 29.76 16.18 21.53
C ARG A 85 28.92 14.92 21.30
N GLU A 86 29.00 13.94 22.19
CA GLU A 86 28.19 12.72 22.10
C GLU A 86 26.70 13.02 22.27
N ILE A 87 26.32 13.88 23.22
CA ILE A 87 24.92 14.32 23.40
C ILE A 87 24.39 14.95 22.12
N GLN A 88 25.13 15.88 21.52
CA GLN A 88 24.74 16.52 20.26
C GLN A 88 24.56 15.50 19.12
N ASN A 89 25.48 14.54 19.01
CA ASN A 89 25.38 13.48 18.01
C ASN A 89 24.15 12.59 18.24
N TYR A 90 23.82 12.27 19.50
CA TYR A 90 22.61 11.52 19.83
C TYR A 90 21.33 12.28 19.49
N GLU A 91 21.29 13.60 19.74
CA GLU A 91 20.16 14.45 19.36
C GLU A 91 19.97 14.51 17.82
N GLU A 92 21.06 14.63 17.07
CA GLU A 92 21.03 14.58 15.61
C GLU A 92 20.55 13.22 15.10
N LEU A 93 21.07 12.13 15.68
CA LEU A 93 20.67 10.77 15.33
C LEU A 93 19.18 10.54 15.63
N GLU A 94 18.68 11.02 16.77
CA GLU A 94 17.27 10.95 17.13
C GLU A 94 16.40 11.68 16.09
N CYS A 95 16.81 12.88 15.67
CA CYS A 95 16.12 13.64 14.63
C CYS A 95 16.10 12.88 13.29
N GLN A 96 17.22 12.29 12.89
CA GLN A 96 17.31 11.48 11.67
C GLN A 96 16.41 10.24 11.74
N ILE A 97 16.37 9.54 12.87
CA ILE A 97 15.51 8.38 13.07
C ILE A 97 14.04 8.79 12.97
N LYS A 98 13.63 9.88 13.64
CA LYS A 98 12.26 10.40 13.56
C LYS A 98 11.86 10.73 12.11
N ARG A 99 12.76 11.36 11.35
CA ARG A 99 12.52 11.66 9.93
C ARG A 99 12.34 10.39 9.10
N LYS A 100 13.23 9.41 9.24
CA LYS A 100 13.13 8.11 8.54
C LYS A 100 11.83 7.37 8.89
N ILE A 101 11.39 7.43 10.15
CA ILE A 101 10.12 6.84 10.58
C ILE A 101 8.95 7.52 9.86
N ALA A 102 8.93 8.85 9.79
CA ALA A 102 7.89 9.59 9.09
C ALA A 102 7.86 9.28 7.58
N GLU A 103 9.01 9.26 6.93
CA GLU A 103 9.15 8.88 5.50
C GLU A 103 8.66 7.44 5.25
N MET A 104 9.00 6.51 6.13
CA MET A 104 8.55 5.12 6.03
C MET A 104 7.05 4.98 6.22
N GLN A 105 6.47 5.72 7.17
CA GLN A 105 5.01 5.77 7.36
C GLN A 105 4.30 6.30 6.11
N GLU A 106 4.83 7.35 5.48
CA GLU A 106 4.28 7.86 4.22
C GLU A 106 4.39 6.84 3.08
N SER A 107 5.53 6.15 2.97
CA SER A 107 5.72 5.07 1.99
C SER A 107 4.73 3.91 2.20
N ILE A 108 4.46 3.54 3.45
CA ILE A 108 3.47 2.51 3.79
C ILE A 108 2.06 2.94 3.36
N LEU A 109 1.70 4.21 3.56
CA LEU A 109 0.39 4.73 3.13
C LEU A 109 0.26 4.66 1.60
N LYS A 110 1.27 5.11 0.86
CA LYS A 110 1.30 5.02 -0.62
C LYS A 110 1.16 3.57 -1.10
N LYS A 111 1.95 2.65 -0.54
CA LYS A 111 1.87 1.21 -0.89
C LYS A 111 0.52 0.59 -0.54
N LYS A 112 -0.16 1.05 0.52
CA LYS A 112 -1.53 0.60 0.85
C LYS A 112 -2.53 1.06 -0.20
N GLU A 113 -2.39 2.26 -0.74
CA GLU A 113 -3.24 2.79 -1.81
C GLU A 113 -3.01 2.02 -3.12
N GLU A 114 -1.75 1.86 -3.52
CA GLU A 114 -1.37 1.04 -4.69
C GLU A 114 -1.92 -0.39 -4.57
N LEU A 115 -1.87 -1.00 -3.38
CA LEU A 115 -2.44 -2.32 -3.14
C LEU A 115 -3.96 -2.34 -3.32
N LYS A 116 -4.69 -1.30 -2.89
CA LYS A 116 -6.13 -1.20 -3.11
C LYS A 116 -6.46 -1.10 -4.59
N GLU A 117 -5.69 -0.32 -5.35
CA GLU A 117 -5.86 -0.18 -6.79
C GLU A 117 -5.55 -1.50 -7.52
N ALA A 118 -4.45 -2.15 -7.18
CA ALA A 118 -4.08 -3.45 -7.74
C ALA A 118 -5.16 -4.52 -7.47
N LYS A 119 -5.77 -4.51 -6.27
CA LYS A 119 -6.92 -5.38 -5.96
C LYS A 119 -8.13 -5.09 -6.84
N LYS A 120 -8.50 -3.82 -7.02
CA LYS A 120 -9.60 -3.43 -7.93
C LYS A 120 -9.34 -3.90 -9.36
N ILE A 121 -8.12 -3.70 -9.87
CA ILE A 121 -7.74 -4.15 -11.22
C ILE A 121 -7.85 -5.68 -11.33
N ARG A 122 -7.41 -6.41 -10.29
CA ARG A 122 -7.52 -7.87 -10.27
C ARG A 122 -8.98 -8.34 -10.29
N GLU A 123 -9.85 -7.74 -9.49
CA GLU A 123 -11.29 -8.06 -9.50
C GLU A 123 -11.92 -7.75 -10.86
N GLN A 124 -11.58 -6.61 -11.46
CA GLN A 124 -12.05 -6.25 -12.80
C GLN A 124 -11.57 -7.27 -13.85
N LYS A 125 -10.29 -7.65 -13.84
CA LYS A 125 -9.75 -8.70 -14.71
C LYS A 125 -10.50 -10.02 -14.56
N GLN A 126 -10.76 -10.45 -13.32
CA GLN A 126 -11.53 -11.68 -13.08
C GLN A 126 -12.96 -11.60 -13.65
N LYS A 127 -13.63 -10.45 -13.53
CA LYS A 127 -14.95 -10.22 -14.14
C LYS A 127 -14.88 -10.29 -15.66
N TYR A 128 -13.86 -9.67 -16.27
CA TYR A 128 -13.65 -9.73 -17.72
C TYR A 128 -13.34 -11.15 -18.19
N ASP A 129 -12.49 -11.90 -17.49
CA ASP A 129 -12.18 -13.29 -17.82
C ASP A 129 -13.41 -14.19 -17.71
N ALA A 130 -14.26 -13.98 -16.69
CA ALA A 130 -15.51 -14.70 -16.54
C ALA A 130 -16.48 -14.39 -17.70
N LEU A 131 -16.62 -13.13 -18.08
CA LEU A 131 -17.45 -12.72 -19.21
C LEU A 131 -16.90 -13.26 -20.55
N ALA A 132 -15.58 -13.22 -20.75
CA ALA A 132 -14.93 -13.76 -21.93
C ALA A 132 -15.17 -15.28 -22.06
N LYS A 133 -15.12 -16.04 -20.96
CA LYS A 133 -15.46 -17.47 -20.96
C LYS A 133 -16.92 -17.73 -21.38
N ILE A 134 -17.84 -16.84 -21.03
CA ILE A 134 -19.24 -16.95 -21.48
C ILE A 134 -19.35 -16.62 -22.97
N ILE A 135 -18.68 -15.56 -23.43
CA ILE A 135 -18.68 -15.14 -24.84
C ILE A 135 -18.10 -16.23 -25.75
N ILE A 136 -17.03 -16.91 -25.33
CA ILE A 136 -16.41 -18.00 -26.11
C ILE A 136 -17.39 -19.17 -26.34
N LYS A 137 -18.38 -19.38 -25.45
CA LYS A 137 -19.39 -20.43 -25.64
C LYS A 137 -20.45 -20.06 -26.68
N LEU A 138 -20.60 -18.78 -26.99
CA LEU A 138 -21.54 -18.31 -28.00
C LEU A 138 -20.91 -18.49 -29.40
N PRO A 139 -21.71 -18.77 -30.44
CA PRO A 139 -21.20 -18.90 -31.80
C PRO A 139 -20.57 -17.60 -32.27
N ASP A 140 -19.59 -17.70 -33.16
CA ASP A 140 -18.91 -16.52 -33.68
C ASP A 140 -19.90 -15.63 -34.44
N ARG A 141 -19.81 -14.33 -34.18
CA ARG A 141 -20.72 -13.33 -34.73
C ARG A 141 -20.71 -13.37 -36.26
N LYS A 142 -19.53 -13.53 -36.86
CA LYS A 142 -19.38 -13.59 -38.32
C LYS A 142 -20.08 -14.80 -38.92
N GLU A 143 -19.92 -15.97 -38.30
CA GLU A 143 -20.60 -17.18 -38.75
C GLU A 143 -22.12 -17.06 -38.64
N THR A 144 -22.62 -16.48 -37.54
CA THR A 144 -24.07 -16.25 -37.39
C THR A 144 -24.60 -15.27 -38.44
N GLU A 145 -23.84 -14.24 -38.78
CA GLU A 145 -24.23 -13.24 -39.77
C GLU A 145 -24.27 -13.81 -41.19
N ILE A 146 -23.32 -14.69 -41.54
CA ILE A 146 -23.32 -15.41 -42.82
C ILE A 146 -24.55 -16.32 -42.91
N LYS A 147 -24.84 -17.10 -41.86
CA LYS A 147 -26.04 -17.95 -41.82
C LYS A 147 -27.32 -17.14 -41.94
N LEU A 148 -27.39 -15.97 -41.31
CA LEU A 148 -28.53 -15.06 -41.40
C LEU A 148 -28.73 -14.55 -42.83
N LYS A 149 -27.66 -14.18 -43.53
CA LYS A 149 -27.72 -13.75 -44.92
C LYS A 149 -28.21 -14.87 -45.84
N ALA A 150 -27.64 -16.06 -45.72
CA ALA A 150 -28.07 -17.23 -46.49
C ALA A 150 -29.55 -17.57 -46.25
N LEU A 151 -30.00 -17.54 -44.99
CA LEU A 151 -31.41 -17.81 -44.66
C LEU A 151 -32.35 -16.73 -45.22
N ASN A 152 -31.93 -15.46 -45.23
CA ASN A 152 -32.71 -14.39 -45.84
C ASN A 152 -32.80 -14.53 -47.35
N GLU A 153 -31.71 -14.91 -48.03
CA GLU A 153 -31.71 -15.22 -49.46
C GLU A 153 -32.66 -16.38 -49.76
N GLU A 154 -32.63 -17.48 -48.97
CA GLU A 154 -33.58 -18.59 -49.12
C GLU A 154 -35.04 -18.16 -48.92
N ILE A 155 -35.31 -17.25 -47.98
CA ILE A 155 -36.67 -16.71 -47.75
C ILE A 155 -37.12 -15.89 -48.96
N GLU A 156 -36.25 -15.05 -49.53
CA GLU A 156 -36.55 -14.28 -50.74
C GLU A 156 -36.83 -15.20 -51.93
N ASP A 157 -36.00 -16.21 -52.15
CA ASP A 157 -36.19 -17.21 -53.22
C ASP A 157 -37.50 -17.98 -53.06
N LEU A 158 -37.82 -18.42 -51.83
CA LEU A 158 -39.09 -19.09 -51.54
C LEU A 158 -40.30 -18.17 -51.74
N ALA A 159 -40.18 -16.89 -51.37
CA ALA A 159 -41.23 -15.90 -51.59
C ALA A 159 -41.46 -15.65 -53.08
N GLU A 160 -40.39 -15.58 -53.88
CA GLU A 160 -40.50 -15.44 -55.33
C GLU A 160 -41.11 -16.68 -55.97
N SER A 161 -40.64 -17.88 -55.59
CA SER A 161 -41.19 -19.15 -56.07
C SER A 161 -42.68 -19.28 -55.72
N LYS A 162 -43.08 -18.92 -54.50
CA LYS A 162 -44.49 -18.87 -54.07
C LYS A 162 -45.30 -17.93 -54.94
N LYS A 163 -44.81 -16.71 -55.19
CA LYS A 163 -45.48 -15.72 -56.05
C LYS A 163 -45.63 -16.22 -57.50
N GLN A 164 -44.61 -16.89 -58.03
CA GLN A 164 -44.67 -17.50 -59.36
C GLN A 164 -45.70 -18.64 -59.43
N LEU A 165 -45.76 -19.49 -58.39
CA LEU A 165 -46.76 -20.55 -58.26
C LEU A 165 -48.19 -19.99 -58.15
N GLU A 166 -48.40 -18.97 -57.32
CA GLU A 166 -49.69 -18.27 -57.20
C GLU A 166 -50.13 -17.68 -58.55
N SER A 167 -49.20 -17.04 -59.29
CA SER A 167 -49.50 -16.52 -60.63
C SER A 167 -49.89 -17.64 -61.62
N LYS A 168 -49.19 -18.78 -61.59
CA LYS A 168 -49.53 -19.94 -62.45
C LYS A 168 -50.88 -20.54 -62.08
N LEU A 169 -51.19 -20.60 -60.79
CA LEU A 169 -52.47 -21.11 -60.29
C LEU A 169 -53.61 -20.18 -60.73
N GLU A 170 -53.40 -18.86 -60.64
CA GLU A 170 -54.35 -17.85 -61.10
C GLU A 170 -54.61 -17.93 -62.61
N THR A 171 -53.56 -18.13 -63.44
CA THR A 171 -53.75 -18.35 -64.89
C THR A 171 -54.52 -19.63 -65.17
N ARG A 172 -54.22 -20.74 -64.50
CA ARG A 172 -54.99 -21.99 -64.63
C ARG A 172 -56.45 -21.84 -64.18
N HIS A 173 -56.71 -21.08 -63.12
CA HIS A 173 -58.07 -20.74 -62.69
C HIS A 173 -58.83 -19.94 -63.75
N LYS A 174 -58.17 -18.98 -64.41
CA LYS A 174 -58.75 -18.20 -65.52
C LYS A 174 -59.03 -19.09 -66.73
N GLU A 175 -58.08 -19.93 -67.12
CA GLU A 175 -58.25 -20.91 -68.21
C GLU A 175 -59.44 -21.85 -67.95
N LEU A 176 -59.52 -22.43 -66.74
CA LEU A 176 -60.64 -23.29 -66.34
C LEU A 176 -61.98 -22.54 -66.35
N ARG A 177 -62.00 -21.27 -65.94
CA ARG A 177 -63.21 -20.43 -65.99
C ARG A 177 -63.68 -20.22 -67.43
N VAL A 178 -62.76 -19.95 -68.36
CA VAL A 178 -63.07 -19.83 -69.79
C VAL A 178 -63.63 -21.15 -70.34
N LEU A 179 -63.02 -22.27 -69.99
CA LEU A 179 -63.47 -23.60 -70.42
C LEU A 179 -64.86 -23.94 -69.88
N LEU A 180 -65.12 -23.62 -68.60
CA LEU A 180 -66.45 -23.73 -67.99
C LEU A 180 -67.48 -22.83 -68.67
N SER A 181 -67.14 -21.59 -69.01
CA SER A 181 -68.05 -20.71 -69.76
C SER A 181 -68.33 -21.23 -71.16
N ALA A 182 -67.33 -21.74 -71.88
CA ALA A 182 -67.52 -22.32 -73.21
C ALA A 182 -68.41 -23.57 -73.15
N ALA A 183 -68.21 -24.44 -72.15
CA ALA A 183 -69.07 -25.59 -71.92
C ALA A 183 -70.51 -25.18 -71.55
N ALA A 184 -70.68 -24.11 -70.78
CA ALA A 184 -72.01 -23.56 -70.46
C ALA A 184 -72.70 -23.00 -71.70
N SER A 185 -72.00 -22.22 -72.53
CA SER A 185 -72.52 -21.72 -73.80
C SER A 185 -72.87 -22.86 -74.77
N LEU A 186 -72.05 -23.91 -74.87
CA LEU A 186 -72.39 -25.09 -75.67
C LEU A 186 -73.63 -25.82 -75.15
N LYS A 187 -73.80 -25.89 -73.82
CA LYS A 187 -75.03 -26.45 -73.22
C LYS A 187 -76.25 -25.57 -73.51
N GLU A 188 -76.06 -24.26 -73.58
CA GLU A 188 -77.11 -23.30 -73.92
C GLU A 188 -77.48 -23.41 -75.40
N THR A 189 -76.51 -23.48 -76.32
CA THR A 189 -76.79 -23.72 -77.75
C THR A 189 -77.43 -25.09 -77.99
N LEU A 190 -77.02 -26.14 -77.27
CA LEU A 190 -77.67 -27.46 -77.34
C LEU A 190 -79.13 -27.40 -76.87
N LYS A 191 -79.43 -26.64 -75.80
CA LYS A 191 -80.81 -26.40 -75.36
C LYS A 191 -81.61 -25.60 -76.37
N GLU A 192 -81.00 -24.59 -77.00
CA GLU A 192 -81.63 -23.80 -78.05
C GLU A 192 -81.92 -24.66 -79.28
N GLU A 193 -81.00 -25.53 -79.71
CA GLU A 193 -81.20 -26.51 -80.79
C GLU A 193 -82.29 -27.54 -80.42
N GLU A 194 -82.31 -28.08 -79.20
CA GLU A 194 -83.40 -28.96 -78.72
C GLU A 194 -84.75 -28.23 -78.71
N SER A 195 -84.79 -26.94 -78.37
CA SER A 195 -86.01 -26.12 -78.41
C SER A 195 -86.46 -25.74 -79.83
N SER A 196 -85.50 -25.63 -80.77
CA SER A 196 -85.74 -25.32 -82.18
C SER A 196 -86.27 -26.56 -82.92
N THR A 197 -85.73 -27.74 -82.61
CA THR A 197 -86.19 -29.03 -83.17
C THR A 197 -87.55 -29.49 -82.61
N MET A 198 -88.08 -28.83 -81.57
CA MET A 198 -89.46 -29.04 -81.09
C MET A 198 -90.47 -28.02 -81.65
N MET A 199 -90.03 -27.08 -82.49
CA MET A 199 -90.89 -26.09 -83.17
C MET A 199 -91.02 -26.32 -84.69
N GLU A 200 -90.44 -27.40 -85.23
CA GLU A 200 -90.80 -28.01 -86.53
C GLU A 200 -91.54 -29.33 -86.32
#